data_AF-A0A956Y722-F1
#
_entry.id   AF-A0A956Y722-F1
#
_cell.length_a   1.000
_cell.length_b   1.000
_cell.length_c   1.000
_cell.angle_alpha   90.00
_cell.angle_beta   90.00
_cell.angle_gamma   90.00
#
_symmetry.space_group_name_H-M   'P 1'
#
loop_
_entity.id
_entity.type
_entity.pdbx_description
1 polymer ?
#
loop_
_entity_poly.entity_id
_entity_poly.type
_entity_poly.pdbx_seq_one_letter_code
_entity_poly.pdbx_strand_id
1 'polypeptide(L)'
;MAERIVVDPITRIEGHLRIEAELDADNTITAAYSSGTQVRGIEIILRGRDPREAWAFTQRVCGVCTTVHSFASLRAVEDALDITIPPNANLIRNLMVAQQFVHDHVMHFYHLHALDWVDIVSGLSADPAETASIQQAISPNYPNASAAYFKKVQDQVKAIVDSGQLGLFANAYWGHPAYKLPPEVNLLATAHYLEALDWQRDVVKLHALFGGKNPHPNFVVGG
;
A
#
# COMPACT_ATOMS: atom_id res chain seq x y z
N MET A 1 3.59 32.90 -19.45
CA MET A 1 4.75 32.19 -18.89
C MET A 1 4.26 30.79 -18.55
N ALA A 2 5.02 29.74 -18.83
CA ALA A 2 4.67 28.40 -18.39
C ALA A 2 4.56 28.39 -16.86
N GLU A 3 3.46 27.88 -16.33
CA GLU A 3 3.26 27.74 -14.89
C GLU A 3 4.02 26.51 -14.40
N ARG A 4 4.69 26.62 -13.26
CA ARG A 4 5.40 25.50 -12.65
C ARG A 4 4.72 25.12 -11.35
N ILE A 5 4.19 23.90 -11.30
CA ILE A 5 3.59 23.31 -10.10
C ILE A 5 4.62 22.42 -9.42
N VAL A 6 4.65 22.51 -8.09
CA VAL A 6 5.53 21.72 -7.23
C VAL A 6 4.67 20.94 -6.23
N VAL A 7 4.87 19.63 -6.17
CA VAL A 7 4.26 18.77 -5.16
C VAL A 7 5.37 18.14 -4.31
N ASP A 8 5.56 18.71 -3.13
CA ASP A 8 6.58 18.33 -2.15
C ASP A 8 6.04 18.61 -0.73
N PRO A 9 5.68 17.59 0.06
CA PRO A 9 5.92 16.16 -0.20
C PRO A 9 4.90 15.52 -1.15
N ILE A 10 5.33 14.51 -1.91
CA ILE A 10 4.40 13.48 -2.42
C ILE A 10 4.00 12.59 -1.24
N THR A 11 2.71 12.55 -0.94
CA THR A 11 2.15 11.74 0.16
C THR A 11 1.57 10.42 -0.36
N ARG A 12 1.18 9.52 0.56
CA ARG A 12 0.66 8.16 0.24
C ARG A 12 1.61 7.32 -0.62
N ILE A 13 2.92 7.51 -0.41
CA ILE A 13 3.99 6.67 -0.93
C ILE A 13 4.91 6.24 0.22
N GLU A 14 5.79 5.28 -0.03
CA GLU A 14 6.92 5.02 0.85
C GLU A 14 8.07 6.00 0.53
N GLY A 15 8.71 6.53 1.57
CA GLY A 15 9.91 7.36 1.44
C GLY A 15 9.62 8.82 1.09
N HIS A 16 10.55 9.43 0.34
CA HIS A 16 10.56 10.87 0.06
C HIS A 16 10.73 11.11 -1.44
N LEU A 17 9.74 11.79 -2.02
CA LEU A 17 9.70 12.15 -3.43
C LEU A 17 9.18 13.57 -3.59
N ARG A 18 9.79 14.27 -4.54
CA ARG A 18 9.36 15.57 -5.05
C ARG A 18 9.06 15.44 -6.54
N ILE A 19 7.86 15.88 -6.94
CA ILE A 19 7.49 16.00 -8.36
C ILE A 19 7.27 17.47 -8.69
N GLU A 20 7.79 17.88 -9.84
CA GLU A 20 7.52 19.19 -10.42
C GLU A 20 7.00 19.01 -11.84
N ALA A 21 6.06 19.86 -12.24
CA ALA A 21 5.48 19.85 -13.58
C ALA A 21 5.41 21.27 -14.15
N GLU A 22 5.71 21.41 -15.44
CA GLU A 22 5.45 22.63 -16.20
C GLU A 22 4.15 22.45 -16.97
N LEU A 23 3.30 23.48 -16.94
CA LEU A 23 2.02 23.50 -17.61
C LEU A 23 2.00 24.52 -18.75
N ASP A 24 1.34 24.17 -19.84
CA ASP A 24 0.93 25.14 -20.87
C ASP A 24 -0.33 25.93 -20.45
N ALA A 25 -0.81 26.79 -21.35
CA ALA A 25 -1.98 27.64 -21.09
C ALA A 25 -3.30 26.86 -20.95
N ASP A 26 -3.34 25.60 -21.39
CA ASP A 26 -4.50 24.71 -21.32
C ASP A 26 -4.42 23.74 -20.12
N ASN A 27 -3.49 23.98 -19.18
CA ASN A 27 -3.18 23.12 -18.03
C ASN A 27 -2.66 21.72 -18.40
N THR A 28 -2.08 21.55 -19.59
CA THR A 28 -1.44 20.29 -19.98
C THR A 28 -0.01 20.25 -19.49
N ILE A 29 0.40 19.14 -18.87
CA ILE A 29 1.80 18.92 -18.46
C ILE A 29 2.69 18.82 -19.70
N THR A 30 3.60 19.77 -19.88
CA THR A 30 4.57 19.79 -20.99
C THR A 30 5.93 19.24 -20.59
N ALA A 31 6.27 19.29 -19.30
CA ALA A 31 7.47 18.69 -18.74
C ALA A 31 7.21 18.24 -17.31
N ALA A 32 7.88 17.17 -16.88
CA ALA A 32 7.81 16.65 -15.52
C ALA A 32 9.19 16.25 -15.00
N TYR A 33 9.43 16.48 -13.72
CA TYR A 33 10.71 16.22 -13.04
C TYR A 33 10.46 15.35 -11.81
N SER A 34 11.24 14.29 -11.66
CA SER A 34 11.17 13.36 -10.52
C SER A 34 12.46 13.39 -9.71
N SER A 35 12.37 13.74 -8.43
CA SER A 35 13.51 13.85 -7.52
C SER A 35 13.30 12.99 -6.28
N GLY A 36 14.08 11.92 -6.16
CA GLY A 36 14.19 11.17 -4.90
C GLY A 36 14.93 11.99 -3.86
N THR A 37 14.28 12.32 -2.76
CA THR A 37 14.79 13.28 -1.76
C THR A 37 15.36 12.61 -0.51
N GLN A 38 15.74 11.33 -0.60
CA GLN A 38 16.40 10.58 0.48
C GLN A 38 17.54 9.68 -0.01
N VAL A 39 18.54 9.46 0.86
CA VAL A 39 19.62 8.49 0.65
C VAL A 39 20.11 7.93 2.00
N ARG A 40 20.42 6.63 2.05
CA ARG A 40 20.99 5.95 3.24
C ARG A 40 22.31 5.23 3.00
N GLY A 41 22.62 4.84 1.76
CA GLY A 41 23.91 4.23 1.42
C GLY A 41 24.14 2.80 1.91
N ILE A 42 23.11 1.93 1.87
CA ILE A 42 23.21 0.52 2.29
C ILE A 42 24.34 -0.23 1.57
N GLU A 43 24.58 0.08 0.29
CA GLU A 43 25.66 -0.50 -0.52
C GLU A 43 27.06 -0.23 0.06
N ILE A 44 27.26 0.97 0.61
CA ILE A 44 28.52 1.36 1.25
C ILE A 44 28.63 0.65 2.60
N ILE A 45 27.53 0.60 3.36
CA ILE A 45 27.46 -0.03 4.67
C ILE A 45 27.80 -1.53 4.59
N LEU A 46 27.46 -2.21 3.49
CA LEU A 46 27.70 -3.63 3.29
C LEU A 46 29.17 -3.99 3.01
N ARG A 47 30.03 -3.03 2.66
CA ARG A 47 31.44 -3.32 2.34
C ARG A 47 32.17 -3.90 3.55
N GLY A 48 32.86 -5.02 3.34
CA GLY A 48 33.62 -5.72 4.38
C GLY A 48 32.77 -6.50 5.39
N ARG A 49 31.44 -6.58 5.22
CA ARG A 49 30.59 -7.42 6.06
C ARG A 49 30.59 -8.86 5.61
N ASP A 50 30.24 -9.75 6.53
CA ASP A 50 30.04 -11.16 6.22
C ASP A 50 28.84 -11.32 5.27
N PRO A 51 28.98 -12.03 4.13
CA PRO A 51 27.87 -12.26 3.21
C PRO A 51 26.64 -12.90 3.87
N ARG A 52 26.81 -13.68 4.95
CA ARG A 52 25.71 -14.32 5.68
C ARG A 52 24.82 -13.33 6.43
N GLU A 53 25.31 -12.13 6.71
CA GLU A 53 24.57 -11.07 7.39
C GLU A 53 23.90 -10.10 6.41
N ALA A 54 24.32 -10.11 5.14
CA ALA A 54 23.91 -9.11 4.14
C ALA A 54 22.38 -9.00 4.01
N TRP A 55 21.66 -10.13 4.06
CA TRP A 55 20.21 -10.17 3.93
C TRP A 55 19.50 -9.34 5.01
N ALA A 56 20.08 -9.25 6.22
CA ALA A 56 19.49 -8.52 7.33
C ALA A 56 19.64 -7.01 7.11
N PHE A 57 20.77 -6.56 6.58
CA PHE A 57 21.01 -5.16 6.25
C PHE A 57 20.17 -4.72 5.05
N THR A 58 20.18 -5.49 3.96
CA THR A 58 19.39 -5.17 2.76
C THR A 58 17.89 -5.18 3.04
N GLN A 59 17.41 -6.02 3.98
CA GLN A 59 16.01 -6.01 4.38
C GLN A 59 15.51 -4.64 4.86
N ARG A 60 16.39 -3.87 5.51
CA ARG A 60 16.05 -2.55 6.06
C ARG A 60 16.04 -1.48 4.98
N VAL A 61 16.30 -1.82 3.72
CA VAL A 61 16.05 -0.92 2.60
C VAL A 61 14.57 -0.53 2.54
N CYS A 62 13.63 -1.43 2.83
CA CYS A 62 12.21 -1.05 2.82
C CYS A 62 11.38 -1.91 3.78
N GLY A 63 10.54 -1.25 4.58
CA GLY A 63 9.56 -1.90 5.46
C GLY A 63 8.22 -2.19 4.81
N VAL A 64 7.93 -1.65 3.62
CA VAL A 64 6.70 -1.92 2.87
C VAL A 64 6.86 -3.21 2.07
N CYS A 65 7.80 -3.29 1.13
CA CYS A 65 8.12 -4.51 0.39
C CYS A 65 9.01 -5.48 1.22
N THR A 66 8.59 -5.73 2.47
CA THR A 66 9.37 -6.28 3.57
C THR A 66 9.73 -7.76 3.45
N THR A 67 10.47 -8.16 2.43
CA THR A 67 11.18 -9.45 2.32
C THR A 67 12.08 -9.49 1.08
N VAL A 68 11.69 -8.77 0.03
CA VAL A 68 12.25 -8.94 -1.32
C VAL A 68 13.76 -8.70 -1.36
N HIS A 69 14.25 -7.70 -0.62
CA HIS A 69 15.68 -7.40 -0.53
C HIS A 69 16.47 -8.47 0.21
N SER A 70 15.88 -9.14 1.21
CA SER A 70 16.50 -10.28 1.86
C SER A 70 16.56 -11.47 0.92
N PHE A 71 15.47 -11.80 0.23
CA PHE A 71 15.48 -12.91 -0.73
C PHE A 71 16.45 -12.70 -1.89
N ALA A 72 16.54 -11.47 -2.41
CA ALA A 72 17.54 -11.13 -3.41
C ALA A 72 18.96 -11.31 -2.86
N SER A 73 19.23 -10.86 -1.63
CA SER A 73 20.53 -11.03 -0.99
C SER A 73 20.88 -12.49 -0.73
N LEU A 74 19.94 -13.30 -0.24
CA LEU A 74 20.16 -14.73 0.03
C LEU A 74 20.50 -15.45 -1.28
N ARG A 75 19.69 -15.24 -2.33
CA ARG A 75 19.91 -15.83 -3.65
C ARG A 75 21.25 -15.41 -4.25
N ALA A 76 21.65 -14.15 -4.10
CA ALA A 76 22.94 -13.67 -4.60
C ALA A 76 24.13 -14.32 -3.88
N VAL A 77 24.04 -14.52 -2.57
CA VAL A 77 25.11 -15.19 -1.80
C VAL A 77 25.14 -16.68 -2.09
N GLU A 78 23.97 -17.31 -2.21
CA GLU A 78 23.85 -18.73 -2.57
C GLU A 78 24.40 -19.01 -3.96
N ASP A 79 24.10 -18.16 -4.95
CA ASP A 79 24.65 -18.22 -6.30
C ASP A 79 26.18 -18.06 -6.29
N ALA A 80 26.71 -17.07 -5.57
CA ALA A 80 28.15 -16.82 -5.48
C ALA A 80 28.95 -17.97 -4.83
N LEU A 81 28.30 -18.79 -4.01
CA LEU A 81 28.90 -19.91 -3.27
C LEU A 81 28.48 -21.28 -3.81
N ASP A 82 27.75 -21.34 -4.93
CA ASP A 82 27.20 -22.57 -5.53
C ASP A 82 26.37 -23.41 -4.52
N ILE A 83 25.55 -22.73 -3.71
CA ILE A 83 24.70 -23.36 -2.70
C ILE A 83 23.33 -23.69 -3.30
N THR A 84 22.99 -24.98 -3.31
CA THR A 84 21.62 -25.44 -3.61
C THR A 84 20.80 -25.60 -2.33
N ILE A 85 19.73 -24.82 -2.19
CA ILE A 85 18.84 -24.91 -1.03
C ILE A 85 17.91 -26.14 -1.10
N PRO A 86 17.48 -26.71 0.05
CA PRO A 86 16.51 -27.79 0.06
C PRO A 86 15.14 -27.39 -0.54
N PRO A 87 14.38 -28.32 -1.14
CA PRO A 87 13.06 -28.01 -1.71
C PRO A 87 12.09 -27.33 -0.74
N ASN A 88 12.07 -27.74 0.53
CA ASN A 88 11.21 -27.15 1.55
C ASN A 88 11.56 -25.68 1.83
N ALA A 89 12.84 -25.32 1.82
CA ALA A 89 13.27 -23.94 1.97
C ALA A 89 12.76 -23.09 0.79
N ASN A 90 12.94 -23.56 -0.44
CA ASN A 90 12.43 -22.88 -1.62
C ASN A 90 10.90 -22.66 -1.55
N LEU A 91 10.14 -23.69 -1.14
CA LEU A 91 8.69 -23.59 -0.99
C LEU A 91 8.29 -22.55 0.07
N ILE A 92 8.94 -22.55 1.24
CA ILE A 92 8.67 -21.56 2.29
C ILE A 92 9.00 -20.14 1.81
N ARG A 93 10.15 -19.95 1.15
CA ARG A 93 10.51 -18.65 0.56
C ARG A 93 9.46 -18.17 -0.45
N ASN A 94 8.97 -19.06 -1.31
CA ASN A 94 7.94 -18.72 -2.29
C ASN A 94 6.60 -18.37 -1.62
N LEU A 95 6.21 -19.08 -0.56
CA LEU A 95 5.02 -18.75 0.22
C LEU A 95 5.13 -17.37 0.87
N MET A 96 6.29 -17.03 1.43
CA MET A 96 6.54 -15.70 2.00
C MET A 96 6.51 -14.61 0.93
N VAL A 97 7.15 -14.81 -0.23
CA VAL A 97 7.08 -13.85 -1.35
C VAL A 97 5.64 -13.66 -1.84
N ALA A 98 4.88 -14.75 -2.02
CA ALA A 98 3.49 -14.68 -2.45
C ALA A 98 2.61 -13.95 -1.44
N GLN A 99 2.82 -14.20 -0.14
CA GLN A 99 2.12 -13.47 0.91
C GLN A 99 2.47 -11.99 0.90
N GLN A 100 3.76 -11.64 0.78
CA GLN A 100 4.18 -10.24 0.67
C GLN A 100 3.50 -9.57 -0.53
N PHE A 101 3.47 -10.22 -1.68
CA PHE A 101 2.85 -9.68 -2.89
C PHE A 101 1.36 -9.34 -2.67
N VAL A 102 0.61 -10.27 -2.09
CA VAL A 102 -0.82 -10.07 -1.80
C VAL A 102 -1.04 -8.96 -0.77
N HIS A 103 -0.26 -8.93 0.32
CA HIS A 103 -0.37 -7.90 1.35
C HIS A 103 -0.05 -6.51 0.79
N ASP A 104 1.10 -6.37 0.11
CA ASP A 104 1.58 -5.11 -0.44
C ASP A 104 0.59 -4.53 -1.45
N HIS A 105 0.06 -5.36 -2.37
CA HIS A 105 -0.85 -4.89 -3.41
C HIS A 105 -2.21 -4.46 -2.86
N VAL A 106 -2.78 -5.19 -1.90
CA VAL A 106 -4.05 -4.80 -1.27
C VAL A 106 -3.86 -3.53 -0.44
N MET A 107 -2.76 -3.42 0.31
CA MET A 107 -2.45 -2.22 1.07
C MET A 107 -2.20 -1.00 0.19
N HIS A 108 -1.44 -1.17 -0.89
CA HIS A 108 -1.23 -0.13 -1.88
C HIS A 108 -2.55 0.33 -2.49
N PHE A 109 -3.38 -0.60 -2.97
CA PHE A 109 -4.65 -0.25 -3.61
C PHE A 109 -5.55 0.55 -2.68
N TYR A 110 -5.85 0.05 -1.47
CA TYR A 110 -6.78 0.74 -0.58
C TYR A 110 -6.16 1.95 0.12
N HIS A 111 -5.00 1.79 0.76
CA HIS A 111 -4.50 2.79 1.71
C HIS A 111 -3.59 3.83 1.09
N LEU A 112 -3.01 3.54 -0.08
CA LEU A 112 -2.15 4.49 -0.78
C LEU A 112 -2.89 5.09 -1.98
N HIS A 113 -3.57 4.28 -2.78
CA HIS A 113 -4.07 4.71 -4.08
C HIS A 113 -5.57 5.04 -4.12
N ALA A 114 -6.42 4.36 -3.36
CA ALA A 114 -7.89 4.48 -3.52
C ALA A 114 -8.41 5.90 -3.34
N LEU A 115 -7.77 6.70 -2.48
CA LEU A 115 -8.20 8.08 -2.23
C LEU A 115 -7.94 9.03 -3.41
N ASP A 116 -7.25 8.60 -4.46
CA ASP A 116 -7.21 9.33 -5.75
C ASP A 116 -8.48 9.11 -6.59
N TRP A 117 -9.25 8.06 -6.28
CA TRP A 117 -10.41 7.62 -7.06
C TRP A 117 -11.73 7.71 -6.29
N VAL A 118 -11.66 7.60 -4.96
CA VAL A 118 -12.79 7.50 -4.04
C VAL A 118 -12.94 8.80 -3.26
N ASP A 119 -14.08 9.46 -3.41
CA ASP A 119 -14.46 10.60 -2.60
C ASP A 119 -15.24 10.13 -1.37
N ILE A 120 -14.56 10.05 -0.23
CA ILE A 120 -15.14 9.55 1.03
C ILE A 120 -16.30 10.45 1.51
N VAL A 121 -16.22 11.76 1.27
CA VAL A 121 -17.26 12.71 1.70
C VAL A 121 -18.50 12.53 0.84
N SER A 122 -18.35 12.29 -0.46
CA SER A 122 -19.47 11.96 -1.34
C SER A 122 -20.24 10.71 -0.87
N GLY A 123 -19.55 9.73 -0.28
CA GLY A 123 -20.17 8.53 0.30
C GLY A 123 -21.19 8.81 1.43
N LEU A 124 -21.16 10.00 2.04
CA LEU A 124 -22.17 10.41 3.03
C LEU A 124 -23.56 10.64 2.41
N SER A 125 -23.63 10.86 1.10
CA SER A 125 -24.88 11.03 0.35
C SER A 125 -25.42 9.73 -0.25
N ALA A 126 -24.72 8.60 -0.08
CA ALA A 126 -25.11 7.32 -0.64
C ALA A 126 -26.38 6.73 -0.02
N ASP A 127 -27.17 6.01 -0.82
CA ASP A 127 -28.20 5.09 -0.30
C ASP A 127 -27.56 3.73 0.08
N PRO A 128 -27.52 3.34 1.38
CA PRO A 128 -26.95 2.07 1.80
C PRO A 128 -27.62 0.83 1.19
N ALA A 129 -28.89 0.89 0.83
CA ALA A 129 -29.59 -0.23 0.20
C ALA A 129 -29.13 -0.43 -1.25
N GLU A 130 -28.91 0.68 -1.97
CA GLU A 130 -28.31 0.65 -3.30
C GLU A 130 -26.85 0.20 -3.24
N THR A 131 -26.05 0.73 -2.30
CA THR A 131 -24.68 0.24 -2.04
C THR A 131 -24.65 -1.27 -1.81
N ALA A 132 -25.57 -1.80 -0.99
CA ALA A 132 -25.69 -3.23 -0.75
C ALA A 132 -26.01 -4.04 -2.01
N SER A 133 -26.90 -3.51 -2.85
CA SER A 133 -27.27 -4.13 -4.12
C SER A 133 -26.08 -4.18 -5.09
N ILE A 134 -25.31 -3.10 -5.17
CA ILE A 134 -24.06 -3.05 -5.97
C ILE A 134 -23.04 -4.08 -5.47
N GLN A 135 -22.83 -4.16 -4.14
CA GLN A 135 -21.92 -5.15 -3.57
C GLN A 135 -22.32 -6.58 -3.94
N GLN A 136 -23.61 -6.92 -3.82
CA GLN A 136 -24.12 -8.25 -4.14
C GLN A 136 -24.03 -8.56 -5.64
N ALA A 137 -24.14 -7.55 -6.51
CA ALA A 137 -23.95 -7.71 -7.95
C ALA A 137 -22.49 -7.97 -8.34
N ILE A 138 -21.53 -7.29 -7.69
CA ILE A 138 -20.09 -7.41 -7.99
C ILE A 138 -19.48 -8.65 -7.32
N SER A 139 -19.87 -8.93 -6.07
CA SER A 139 -19.33 -10.02 -5.26
C SER A 139 -20.44 -10.65 -4.40
N PRO A 140 -21.26 -11.55 -4.98
CA PRO A 140 -22.48 -12.07 -4.35
C PRO A 140 -22.22 -12.88 -3.07
N ASN A 141 -21.02 -13.42 -2.92
CA ASN A 141 -20.62 -14.23 -1.76
C ASN A 141 -19.84 -13.42 -0.71
N TYR A 142 -19.72 -12.10 -0.88
CA TYR A 142 -19.03 -11.28 0.11
C TYR A 142 -19.89 -11.13 1.37
N PRO A 143 -19.37 -11.44 2.57
CA PRO A 143 -20.19 -11.52 3.79
C PRO A 143 -20.72 -10.15 4.24
N ASN A 144 -19.94 -9.09 4.07
CA ASN A 144 -20.30 -7.74 4.48
C ASN A 144 -21.03 -7.00 3.35
N ALA A 145 -22.28 -7.39 3.08
CA ALA A 145 -23.03 -6.90 1.91
C ALA A 145 -24.47 -6.44 2.23
N SER A 146 -24.77 -6.11 3.50
CA SER A 146 -26.11 -5.67 3.92
C SER A 146 -26.23 -4.15 3.96
N ALA A 147 -27.44 -3.63 3.74
CA ALA A 147 -27.72 -2.20 3.87
C ALA A 147 -27.41 -1.66 5.28
N ALA A 148 -27.69 -2.47 6.31
CA ALA A 148 -27.35 -2.14 7.69
C ALA A 148 -25.84 -2.01 7.93
N TYR A 149 -25.04 -2.86 7.28
CA TYR A 149 -23.57 -2.77 7.34
C TYR A 149 -23.06 -1.47 6.71
N PHE A 150 -23.49 -1.16 5.49
CA PHE A 150 -23.08 0.08 4.82
C PHE A 150 -23.60 1.33 5.54
N LYS A 151 -24.80 1.27 6.15
CA LYS A 151 -25.29 2.36 7.00
C LYS A 151 -24.38 2.59 8.20
N LYS A 152 -23.92 1.53 8.87
CA LYS A 152 -22.96 1.64 9.98
C LYS A 152 -21.66 2.29 9.54
N VAL A 153 -21.11 1.91 8.37
CA VAL A 153 -19.89 2.53 7.83
C VAL A 153 -20.13 4.01 7.53
N GLN A 154 -21.25 4.35 6.89
CA GLN A 154 -21.63 5.73 6.61
C GLN A 154 -21.74 6.57 7.90
N ASP A 155 -22.35 6.02 8.95
CA ASP A 155 -22.50 6.70 10.24
C ASP A 155 -21.14 6.91 10.94
N GLN A 156 -20.20 5.97 10.80
CA GLN A 156 -18.82 6.13 11.28
C GLN A 156 -18.08 7.27 10.56
N VAL A 157 -18.18 7.31 9.22
CA VAL A 157 -17.59 8.40 8.41
C VAL A 157 -18.23 9.73 8.80
N LYS A 158 -19.56 9.75 8.95
CA LYS A 158 -20.30 10.94 9.38
C LYS A 158 -19.84 11.44 10.75
N ALA A 159 -19.63 10.56 11.71
CA ALA A 159 -19.13 10.94 13.03
C ALA A 159 -17.74 11.60 12.98
N ILE A 160 -16.84 11.11 12.10
CA ILE A 160 -15.52 11.73 11.88
C ILE A 160 -15.69 13.12 11.28
N VAL A 161 -16.54 13.27 10.26
CA VAL A 161 -16.79 14.56 9.61
C VAL A 161 -17.41 15.57 10.57
N ASP A 162 -18.46 15.15 11.30
CA ASP A 162 -19.17 16.00 12.26
C ASP A 162 -18.27 16.40 13.45
N SER A 163 -17.25 15.60 13.78
CA SER A 163 -16.28 15.95 14.84
C SER A 163 -15.37 17.14 14.48
N GLY A 164 -15.24 17.46 13.19
CA GLY A 164 -14.25 18.42 12.67
C GLY A 164 -12.78 17.93 12.76
N GLN A 165 -12.53 16.77 13.37
CA GLN A 165 -11.19 16.17 13.51
C GLN A 165 -10.95 15.14 12.39
N LEU A 166 -10.81 15.63 11.16
CA LEU A 166 -10.76 14.79 9.95
C LEU A 166 -9.49 13.93 9.83
N GLY A 167 -8.46 14.18 10.65
CA GLY A 167 -7.23 13.39 10.67
C GLY A 167 -6.59 13.27 9.28
N LEU A 168 -6.43 12.03 8.81
CA LEU A 168 -5.84 11.74 7.50
C LEU A 168 -6.67 12.29 6.31
N PHE A 169 -7.94 12.60 6.53
CA PHE A 169 -8.86 13.10 5.50
C PHE A 169 -8.92 14.64 5.44
N ALA A 170 -8.18 15.34 6.30
CA ALA A 170 -8.14 16.80 6.32
C ALA A 170 -7.42 17.36 5.07
N ASN A 171 -7.93 18.48 4.52
CA ASN A 171 -7.34 19.21 3.38
C ASN A 171 -7.07 18.34 2.13
N ALA A 172 -7.81 17.24 1.96
CA ALA A 172 -7.78 16.44 0.74
C ALA A 172 -8.70 17.04 -0.34
N TYR A 173 -8.70 16.43 -1.52
CA TYR A 173 -9.33 16.99 -2.73
C TYR A 173 -10.82 16.66 -2.89
N TRP A 174 -11.56 16.44 -1.80
CA TRP A 174 -12.97 16.04 -1.83
C TRP A 174 -13.82 17.01 -2.68
N GLY A 175 -14.73 16.46 -3.49
CA GLY A 175 -15.56 17.21 -4.44
C GLY A 175 -14.83 17.65 -5.72
N HIS A 176 -13.53 17.34 -5.89
CA HIS A 176 -12.80 17.68 -7.10
C HIS A 176 -13.44 17.02 -8.34
N PRO A 177 -13.58 17.74 -9.48
CA PRO A 177 -14.29 17.24 -10.66
C PRO A 177 -13.64 16.01 -11.33
N ALA A 178 -12.41 15.65 -10.94
CA ALA A 178 -11.77 14.42 -11.39
C ALA A 178 -12.33 13.15 -10.73
N TYR A 179 -12.97 13.25 -9.55
CA TYR A 179 -13.71 12.13 -8.99
C TYR A 179 -14.95 11.84 -9.83
N LYS A 180 -15.14 10.58 -10.24
CA LYS A 180 -16.22 10.16 -11.16
C LYS A 180 -17.15 9.11 -10.59
N LEU A 181 -16.83 8.53 -9.44
CA LEU A 181 -17.63 7.46 -8.85
C LEU A 181 -18.91 8.04 -8.21
N PRO A 182 -20.06 7.36 -8.33
CA PRO A 182 -21.26 7.75 -7.62
C PRO A 182 -21.12 7.53 -6.11
N PRO A 183 -21.90 8.24 -5.27
CA PRO A 183 -21.88 8.11 -3.82
C PRO A 183 -21.89 6.66 -3.31
N GLU A 184 -22.69 5.80 -3.91
CA GLU A 184 -22.89 4.42 -3.50
C GLU A 184 -21.61 3.59 -3.66
N VAL A 185 -20.87 3.81 -4.76
CA VAL A 185 -19.59 3.15 -5.02
C VAL A 185 -18.50 3.74 -4.11
N ASN A 186 -18.55 5.04 -3.82
CA ASN A 186 -17.63 5.66 -2.85
C ASN A 186 -17.82 5.07 -1.44
N LEU A 187 -19.07 4.88 -0.99
CA LEU A 187 -19.36 4.26 0.30
C LEU A 187 -18.91 2.78 0.35
N LEU A 188 -19.14 2.03 -0.74
CA LEU A 188 -18.67 0.66 -0.89
C LEU A 188 -17.15 0.57 -0.77
N ALA A 189 -16.43 1.39 -1.54
CA ALA A 189 -14.97 1.41 -1.53
C ALA A 189 -14.41 1.88 -0.17
N THR A 190 -15.10 2.80 0.51
CA THR A 190 -14.76 3.23 1.87
C THR A 190 -14.92 2.09 2.87
N ALA A 191 -15.97 1.27 2.75
CA ALA A 191 -16.12 0.09 3.59
C ALA A 191 -14.97 -0.90 3.37
N HIS A 192 -14.61 -1.19 2.11
CA HIS A 192 -13.49 -2.08 1.80
C HIS A 192 -12.14 -1.51 2.22
N TYR A 193 -11.95 -0.19 2.18
CA TYR A 193 -10.76 0.48 2.73
C TYR A 193 -10.59 0.12 4.23
N LEU A 194 -11.66 0.22 5.01
CA LEU A 194 -11.63 -0.10 6.44
C LEU A 194 -11.42 -1.60 6.69
N GLU A 195 -12.09 -2.45 5.93
CA GLU A 195 -11.93 -3.91 6.04
C GLU A 195 -10.51 -4.36 5.66
N ALA A 196 -9.90 -3.76 4.64
CA ALA A 196 -8.53 -4.05 4.25
C ALA A 196 -7.55 -3.72 5.37
N LEU A 197 -7.78 -2.63 6.12
CA LEU A 197 -6.96 -2.25 7.28
C LEU A 197 -7.01 -3.29 8.40
N ASP A 198 -8.17 -3.91 8.58
CA ASP A 198 -8.37 -4.98 9.54
C ASP A 198 -7.76 -6.31 9.06
N TRP A 199 -8.03 -6.67 7.81
CA TRP A 199 -7.59 -7.94 7.20
C TRP A 199 -6.07 -8.07 7.10
N GLN A 200 -5.37 -6.98 6.76
CA GLN A 200 -3.94 -7.01 6.45
C GLN A 200 -3.07 -7.54 7.62
N ARG A 201 -3.50 -7.33 8.88
CA ARG A 201 -2.77 -7.81 10.07
C ARG A 201 -2.75 -9.34 10.19
N ASP A 202 -3.78 -10.00 9.65
CA ASP A 202 -3.92 -11.45 9.72
C ASP A 202 -3.10 -12.11 8.61
N VAL A 203 -3.04 -11.50 7.43
CA VAL A 203 -2.27 -12.01 6.29
C VAL A 203 -0.77 -12.08 6.56
N VAL A 204 -0.23 -11.11 7.31
CA VAL A 204 1.20 -11.09 7.64
C VAL A 204 1.63 -12.16 8.66
N LYS A 205 0.69 -12.90 9.26
CA LYS A 205 1.00 -13.98 10.21
C LYS A 205 1.79 -15.12 9.57
N LEU A 206 1.71 -15.30 8.25
CA LEU A 206 2.55 -16.26 7.54
C LEU A 206 4.05 -15.93 7.68
N HIS A 207 4.41 -14.65 7.55
CA HIS A 207 5.79 -14.20 7.84
C HIS A 207 6.17 -14.41 9.31
N ALA A 208 5.23 -14.23 10.25
CA ALA A 208 5.50 -14.51 11.66
C ALA A 208 5.74 -16.01 11.92
N LEU A 209 5.01 -16.89 11.23
CA LEU A 209 5.16 -18.34 11.36
C LEU A 209 6.54 -18.82 10.88
N PHE A 210 6.98 -18.38 9.69
CA PHE A 210 8.22 -18.88 9.09
C PHE A 210 9.46 -18.02 9.39
N GLY A 211 9.27 -16.73 9.62
CA GLY A 211 10.35 -15.76 9.85
C GLY A 211 10.32 -15.09 11.23
N GLY A 212 9.42 -15.49 12.12
CA GLY A 212 9.32 -15.02 13.50
C GLY A 212 8.65 -13.66 13.70
N LYS A 213 8.56 -12.80 12.66
CA LYS A 213 7.86 -11.51 12.74
C LYS A 213 7.51 -10.92 11.37
N ASN A 214 6.66 -9.89 11.40
CA ASN A 214 6.43 -8.95 10.32
C ASN A 214 6.21 -7.55 10.92
N PRO A 215 6.80 -6.46 10.38
CA PRO A 215 7.78 -6.43 9.29
C PRO A 215 9.13 -7.04 9.65
N HIS A 216 9.96 -7.24 8.63
CA HIS A 216 11.33 -7.75 8.68
C HIS A 216 11.50 -9.15 9.28
N PRO A 217 10.90 -10.20 8.69
CA PRO A 217 11.12 -11.60 9.09
C PRO A 217 12.60 -12.02 8.98
N ASN A 218 12.97 -13.07 9.71
CA ASN A 218 14.34 -13.61 9.71
C ASN A 218 14.55 -14.65 8.61
N PHE A 219 15.80 -14.77 8.15
CA PHE A 219 16.23 -15.72 7.14
C PHE A 219 17.65 -16.24 7.41
N VAL A 220 18.10 -17.20 6.62
CA VAL A 220 19.48 -17.70 6.65
C VAL A 220 19.94 -18.11 5.25
N VAL A 221 21.23 -17.90 4.96
CA VAL A 221 21.86 -18.38 3.73
C VAL A 221 21.86 -19.91 3.74
N GLY A 222 21.42 -20.54 2.65
CA GLY A 222 21.36 -21.99 2.50
C GLY A 222 19.99 -22.63 2.75
N GLY A 223 18.99 -21.82 3.14
CA GLY A 223 17.59 -22.27 3.22
C GLY A 223 16.72 -21.35 4.02
#